data_AF-A0A382Q161-F1
#
_entry.id   AF-A0A382Q161-F1
#
_cell.length_a   1.000
_cell.length_b   1.000
_cell.length_c   1.000
_cell.angle_alpha   90.00
_cell.angle_beta   90.00
_cell.angle_gamma   90.00
#
_symmetry.space_group_name_H-M   'P 1'
#
loop_
_entity.id
_entity.type
_entity.pdbx_description
1 polymer ?
#
loop_
_entity_poly.entity_id
_entity_poly.type
_entity_poly.pdbx_seq_one_letter_code
_entity_poly.pdbx_strand_id
1 'polypeptide(L)'
;QIYGINMDLIRSLVTPRSHALVKNETVLSSQQHTMFESLNQLDDILEYVSFKELKGDIIYDMGRTIRNYMLIKPYLHPEFFRVSEKVRSDISFKTLVGQYEEMERTRSFYEQKCFRLMNNNYIKLMEQGEFDLSSMIAGEVAKIGQTAIECEEEDIVEIVIIRFNTFFRMSIKHALRNNEPRNIYNLSFFYGQFIFHLVEHKKIDQVKKCFMYLRMYGVEIARLFAGVPSVYFNVAVIACEMKKLLEQIYNDRWDMEIQTELVNEILQVDNPPDFNKEDLDQGIMINNGVRWIQFGLALFYHREKEEEFVQRIAKDILDDLDDLGESTFYRILGMTE
;
A
#
# COMPACT_ATOMS: atom_id res chain seq x y z
N GLN A 1 -16.30 -1.17 23.30
CA GLN A 1 -16.14 -2.15 24.39
C GLN A 1 -15.25 -3.34 23.97
N ILE A 2 -15.46 -3.93 22.79
CA ILE A 2 -14.70 -5.08 22.27
C ILE A 2 -13.20 -4.81 22.20
N TYR A 3 -12.79 -3.67 21.62
CA TYR A 3 -11.39 -3.26 21.57
C TYR A 3 -10.70 -3.28 22.95
N GLY A 4 -11.33 -2.71 23.97
CA GLY A 4 -10.78 -2.66 25.33
C GLY A 4 -10.57 -4.06 25.92
N ILE A 5 -11.58 -4.92 25.79
CA ILE A 5 -11.52 -6.32 26.26
C ILE A 5 -10.39 -7.08 25.55
N ASN A 6 -10.26 -6.92 24.23
CA ASN A 6 -9.20 -7.56 23.46
C ASN A 6 -7.81 -7.06 23.88
N MET A 7 -7.65 -5.74 24.11
CA MET A 7 -6.38 -5.20 24.57
C MET A 7 -6.01 -5.67 25.99
N ASP A 8 -6.99 -5.83 26.88
CA ASP A 8 -6.74 -6.38 28.21
C ASP A 8 -6.33 -7.85 28.13
N LEU A 9 -6.93 -8.63 27.23
CA LEU A 9 -6.50 -9.99 26.92
C LEU A 9 -5.05 -10.01 26.43
N ILE A 10 -4.69 -9.20 25.43
CA ILE A 10 -3.34 -9.13 24.87
C ILE A 10 -2.32 -8.77 25.97
N ARG A 11 -2.63 -7.78 26.81
CA ARG A 11 -1.76 -7.38 27.93
C ARG A 11 -1.65 -8.47 28.99
N SER A 12 -2.67 -9.31 29.19
CA SER A 12 -2.58 -10.41 30.14
C SER A 12 -1.55 -11.48 29.73
N LEU A 13 -1.22 -11.56 28.44
CA LEU A 13 -0.30 -12.56 27.90
C LEU A 13 1.16 -12.34 28.32
N VAL A 14 1.54 -11.12 28.71
CA VAL A 14 2.90 -10.81 29.17
C VAL A 14 3.12 -11.10 30.66
N THR A 15 2.09 -11.57 31.38
CA THR A 15 2.21 -11.85 32.81
C THR A 15 3.05 -13.11 33.08
N PRO A 16 3.76 -13.18 34.23
CA PRO A 16 4.51 -14.38 34.61
C PRO A 16 3.64 -15.64 34.65
N ARG A 17 2.37 -15.50 35.05
CA ARG A 17 1.39 -16.58 35.03
C ARG A 17 1.13 -17.07 33.61
N SER A 18 0.90 -16.17 32.65
CA SER A 18 0.68 -16.55 31.26
C SER A 18 1.90 -17.24 30.66
N HIS A 19 3.10 -16.70 30.92
CA HIS A 19 4.37 -17.31 30.50
C HIS A 19 4.58 -18.72 31.06
N ALA A 20 4.12 -19.00 32.28
CA ALA A 20 4.18 -20.35 32.84
C ALA A 20 3.16 -21.30 32.17
N LEU A 21 1.96 -20.80 31.87
CA LEU A 21 0.85 -21.62 31.36
C LEU A 21 0.90 -21.89 29.85
N VAL A 22 1.58 -21.05 29.07
CA VAL A 22 1.67 -21.17 27.59
C VAL A 22 2.30 -22.50 27.12
N LYS A 23 3.03 -23.18 28.00
CA LYS A 23 3.60 -24.52 27.74
C LYS A 23 2.52 -25.62 27.68
N ASN A 24 1.34 -25.37 28.25
CA ASN A 24 0.20 -26.26 28.14
C ASN A 24 -0.55 -25.99 26.82
N GLU A 25 -0.64 -27.00 25.96
CA GLU A 25 -1.23 -26.86 24.62
C GLU A 25 -2.69 -26.41 24.64
N THR A 26 -3.48 -26.88 25.61
CA THR A 26 -4.88 -26.47 25.75
C THR A 26 -4.99 -24.98 26.10
N VAL A 27 -4.11 -24.48 26.98
CA VAL A 27 -4.08 -23.07 27.35
C VAL A 27 -3.61 -22.21 26.18
N LEU A 28 -2.49 -22.59 25.54
CA LEU A 28 -1.98 -21.90 24.35
C LEU A 28 -3.05 -21.78 23.27
N SER A 29 -3.69 -22.89 22.93
CA SER A 29 -4.72 -22.92 21.89
C SER A 29 -5.94 -22.09 22.26
N SER A 30 -6.34 -22.09 23.54
CA SER A 30 -7.42 -21.24 24.02
C SER A 30 -7.06 -19.75 23.91
N GLN A 31 -5.86 -19.35 24.34
CA GLN A 31 -5.40 -17.96 24.31
C GLN A 31 -5.34 -17.42 22.89
N GLN A 32 -4.71 -18.16 21.96
CA GLN A 32 -4.65 -17.79 20.55
C GLN A 32 -6.04 -17.68 19.93
N HIS A 33 -6.92 -18.64 20.22
CA HIS A 33 -8.29 -18.63 19.69
C HIS A 33 -9.09 -17.43 20.20
N THR A 34 -9.01 -17.09 21.49
CA THR A 34 -9.73 -15.93 22.04
C THR A 34 -9.28 -14.60 21.41
N MET A 35 -7.99 -14.47 21.09
CA MET A 35 -7.49 -13.30 20.34
C MET A 35 -8.11 -13.22 18.94
N PHE A 36 -8.22 -14.35 18.24
CA PHE A 36 -8.83 -14.42 16.92
C PHE A 36 -10.32 -14.13 16.95
N GLU A 37 -11.04 -14.68 17.92
CA GLU A 37 -12.47 -14.44 18.10
C GLU A 37 -12.77 -12.96 18.31
N SER A 38 -11.89 -12.23 18.99
CA SER A 38 -12.07 -10.78 19.15
C SER A 38 -12.01 -10.03 17.82
N LEU A 39 -11.15 -10.46 16.89
CA LEU A 39 -11.12 -9.91 15.53
C LEU A 39 -12.31 -10.35 14.68
N ASN A 40 -12.73 -11.62 14.81
CA ASN A 40 -13.94 -12.13 14.13
C ASN A 40 -15.18 -11.37 14.58
N GLN A 41 -15.32 -11.07 15.88
CA GLN A 41 -16.44 -10.28 16.39
C GLN A 41 -16.47 -8.86 15.83
N LEU A 42 -15.31 -8.21 15.67
CA LEU A 42 -15.24 -6.91 15.03
C LEU A 42 -15.67 -7.01 13.56
N ASP A 43 -15.19 -8.02 12.84
CA ASP A 43 -15.57 -8.31 11.44
C ASP A 43 -17.08 -8.56 11.27
N ASP A 44 -17.65 -9.40 12.14
CA ASP A 44 -19.08 -9.72 12.13
C ASP A 44 -19.92 -8.47 12.39
N ILE A 45 -19.52 -7.59 13.32
CA ILE A 45 -20.27 -6.35 13.55
C ILE A 45 -20.15 -5.40 12.37
N LEU A 46 -18.97 -5.32 11.74
CA LEU A 46 -18.76 -4.53 10.52
C LEU A 46 -19.67 -5.01 9.36
N GLU A 47 -19.92 -6.33 9.27
CA GLU A 47 -20.84 -6.94 8.31
C GLU A 47 -22.29 -6.47 8.50
N TYR A 48 -22.79 -6.50 9.74
CA TYR A 48 -24.22 -6.34 10.01
C TYR A 48 -24.66 -4.93 10.38
N VAL A 49 -23.74 -4.04 10.73
CA VAL A 49 -24.12 -2.69 11.15
C VAL A 49 -24.45 -1.80 9.96
N SER A 50 -25.52 -1.01 10.09
CA SER A 50 -25.97 -0.08 9.05
C SER A 50 -25.32 1.30 9.17
N PHE A 51 -24.89 1.69 10.38
CA PHE A 51 -24.33 3.02 10.66
C PHE A 51 -22.88 3.13 10.19
N LYS A 52 -22.64 4.10 9.32
CA LYS A 52 -21.35 4.32 8.67
C LYS A 52 -20.24 4.70 9.65
N GLU A 53 -20.58 5.56 10.61
CA GLU A 53 -19.68 6.02 11.66
C GLU A 53 -19.16 4.83 12.48
N LEU A 54 -20.06 3.91 12.84
CA LEU A 54 -19.70 2.72 13.60
C LEU A 54 -18.84 1.75 12.77
N LYS A 55 -19.08 1.62 11.46
CA LYS A 55 -18.16 0.88 10.57
C LYS A 55 -16.76 1.49 10.59
N GLY A 56 -16.67 2.81 10.54
CA GLY A 56 -15.41 3.55 10.65
C GLY A 56 -14.69 3.27 11.97
N ASP A 57 -15.40 3.37 13.10
CA ASP A 57 -14.84 3.08 14.43
C ASP A 57 -14.30 1.65 14.52
N ILE A 58 -14.99 0.67 13.94
CA ILE A 58 -14.55 -0.73 13.91
C ILE A 58 -13.27 -0.89 13.08
N ILE A 59 -13.21 -0.30 11.88
CA ILE A 59 -12.01 -0.34 11.02
C ILE A 59 -10.81 0.28 11.77
N TYR A 60 -11.04 1.41 12.43
CA TYR A 60 -10.03 2.07 13.26
C TYR A 60 -9.58 1.17 14.43
N ASP A 61 -10.51 0.54 15.15
CA ASP A 61 -10.20 -0.33 16.28
C ASP A 61 -9.44 -1.60 15.84
N MET A 62 -9.73 -2.16 14.66
CA MET A 62 -8.94 -3.25 14.08
C MET A 62 -7.49 -2.81 13.84
N GLY A 63 -7.29 -1.65 13.19
CA GLY A 63 -5.95 -1.12 12.92
C GLY A 63 -5.18 -0.79 14.20
N ARG A 64 -5.85 -0.14 15.14
CA ARG A 64 -5.31 0.22 16.45
C ARG A 64 -4.91 -0.99 17.28
N THR A 65 -5.70 -2.07 17.22
CA THR A 65 -5.39 -3.34 17.90
C THR A 65 -4.04 -3.87 17.44
N ILE A 66 -3.80 -3.92 16.13
CA ILE A 66 -2.54 -4.45 15.58
C ILE A 66 -1.35 -3.56 15.91
N ARG A 67 -1.48 -2.24 15.81
CA ARG A 67 -0.42 -1.31 16.22
C ARG A 67 -0.02 -1.52 17.69
N ASN A 68 -0.99 -1.64 18.58
CA ASN A 68 -0.69 -1.87 20.00
C ASN A 68 -0.19 -3.28 20.29
N TYR A 69 -0.65 -4.28 19.56
CA TYR A 69 -0.14 -5.63 19.66
C TYR A 69 1.35 -5.70 19.31
N MET A 70 1.80 -5.03 18.25
CA MET A 70 3.21 -5.00 17.86
C MET A 70 4.11 -4.44 18.98
N LEU A 71 3.65 -3.42 19.71
CA LEU A 71 4.38 -2.89 20.88
C LEU A 71 4.49 -3.89 22.04
N ILE A 72 3.55 -4.83 22.15
CA ILE A 72 3.49 -5.84 23.21
C ILE A 72 4.20 -7.14 22.80
N LYS A 73 4.20 -7.45 21.50
CA LYS A 73 4.70 -8.69 20.89
C LYS A 73 6.11 -9.11 21.37
N PRO A 74 7.11 -8.20 21.55
CA PRO A 74 8.43 -8.58 22.06
C PRO A 74 8.43 -9.19 23.47
N TYR A 75 7.41 -8.90 24.28
CA TYR A 75 7.29 -9.36 25.66
C TYR A 75 6.48 -10.66 25.81
N LEU A 76 5.94 -11.18 24.70
CA LEU A 76 5.25 -12.46 24.69
C LEU A 76 6.24 -13.61 24.79
N HIS A 77 5.85 -14.67 25.50
CA HIS A 77 6.67 -15.87 25.60
C HIS A 77 6.84 -16.53 24.22
N PRO A 78 8.05 -16.97 23.80
CA PRO A 78 8.28 -17.52 22.46
C PRO A 78 7.35 -18.67 22.05
N GLU A 79 7.03 -19.57 22.98
CA GLU A 79 6.07 -20.67 22.76
C GLU A 79 4.65 -20.20 22.39
N PHE A 80 4.29 -18.94 22.68
CA PHE A 80 3.01 -18.37 22.26
C PHE A 80 2.86 -18.34 20.75
N PHE A 81 3.97 -18.29 20.01
CA PHE A 81 3.94 -18.19 18.56
C PHE A 81 3.81 -19.54 17.86
N ARG A 82 3.90 -20.66 18.59
CA ARG A 82 3.63 -22.00 18.05
C ARG A 82 2.16 -22.09 17.63
N VAL A 83 1.91 -22.23 16.33
CA VAL A 83 0.57 -22.10 15.75
C VAL A 83 -0.24 -23.36 16.10
N SER A 84 -1.24 -23.20 16.98
CA SER A 84 -2.09 -24.32 17.41
C SER A 84 -3.05 -24.81 16.32
N GLU A 85 -3.55 -26.03 16.45
CA GLU A 85 -4.50 -26.62 15.49
C GLU A 85 -5.78 -25.77 15.29
N LYS A 86 -6.26 -25.10 16.35
CA LYS A 86 -7.39 -24.15 16.24
C LYS A 86 -7.07 -22.97 15.32
N VAL A 87 -5.83 -22.45 15.36
CA VAL A 87 -5.41 -21.39 14.44
C VAL A 87 -5.29 -21.92 13.02
N ARG A 88 -4.72 -23.13 12.84
CA ARG A 88 -4.58 -23.77 11.52
C ARG A 88 -5.92 -24.09 10.87
N SER A 89 -6.96 -24.37 11.66
CA SER A 89 -8.30 -24.70 11.17
C SER A 89 -9.20 -23.48 10.93
N ASP A 90 -8.77 -22.28 11.34
CA ASP A 90 -9.48 -21.03 11.10
C ASP A 90 -9.58 -20.75 9.58
N ILE A 91 -10.74 -20.30 9.13
CA ILE A 91 -11.03 -20.07 7.71
C ILE A 91 -10.08 -19.08 7.04
N SER A 92 -9.53 -18.13 7.80
CA SER A 92 -8.53 -17.17 7.32
C SER A 92 -7.21 -17.85 6.91
N PHE A 93 -6.91 -19.03 7.46
CA PHE A 93 -5.65 -19.76 7.26
C PHE A 93 -5.79 -21.05 6.47
N LYS A 94 -7.02 -21.52 6.16
CA LYS A 94 -7.25 -22.78 5.42
C LYS A 94 -6.52 -22.88 4.07
N THR A 95 -6.21 -21.76 3.42
CA THR A 95 -5.49 -21.71 2.14
C THR A 95 -3.97 -21.52 2.29
N LEU A 96 -3.45 -21.44 3.52
CA LEU A 96 -2.04 -21.21 3.83
C LEU A 96 -1.31 -22.51 4.24
N VAL A 97 -1.79 -23.65 3.74
CA VAL A 97 -1.18 -24.97 4.01
C VAL A 97 0.28 -24.94 3.53
N GLY A 98 1.22 -25.14 4.46
CA GLY A 98 2.66 -25.11 4.20
C GLY A 98 3.37 -23.79 4.58
N GLN A 99 2.64 -22.76 5.02
CA GLN A 99 3.22 -21.47 5.44
C GLN A 99 3.25 -21.27 6.97
N TYR A 100 2.85 -22.29 7.74
CA TYR A 100 2.79 -22.19 9.21
C TYR A 100 4.16 -22.03 9.85
N GLU A 101 5.19 -22.72 9.36
CA GLU A 101 6.55 -22.60 9.89
C GLU A 101 7.09 -21.17 9.71
N GLU A 102 6.80 -20.55 8.58
CA GLU A 102 7.16 -19.15 8.34
C GLU A 102 6.39 -18.20 9.26
N MET A 103 5.09 -18.42 9.46
CA MET A 103 4.29 -17.65 10.43
C MET A 103 4.82 -17.78 11.87
N GLU A 104 5.25 -18.96 12.28
CA GLU A 104 5.85 -19.21 13.59
C GLU A 104 7.19 -18.47 13.72
N ARG A 105 8.04 -18.56 12.68
CA ARG A 105 9.34 -17.88 12.60
C ARG A 105 9.20 -16.36 12.68
N THR A 106 8.28 -15.80 11.88
CA THR A 106 8.02 -14.35 11.78
C THR A 106 7.09 -13.84 12.88
N ARG A 107 6.54 -14.75 13.70
CA ARG A 107 5.63 -14.44 14.81
C ARG A 107 4.42 -13.60 14.39
N SER A 108 3.94 -13.80 13.15
CA SER A 108 3.06 -12.85 12.44
C SER A 108 1.60 -13.30 12.32
N PHE A 109 1.22 -14.40 12.98
CA PHE A 109 -0.08 -15.03 12.77
C PHE A 109 -1.27 -14.11 13.13
N TYR A 110 -1.13 -13.24 14.12
CA TYR A 110 -2.22 -12.35 14.54
C TYR A 110 -2.41 -11.17 13.59
N GLU A 111 -1.32 -10.57 13.15
CA GLU A 111 -1.29 -9.51 12.14
C GLU A 111 -1.85 -10.04 10.82
N GLN A 112 -1.44 -11.23 10.40
CA GLN A 112 -1.96 -11.87 9.18
C GLN A 112 -3.47 -12.13 9.25
N LYS A 113 -4.00 -12.55 10.41
CA LYS A 113 -5.44 -12.69 10.62
C LYS A 113 -6.16 -11.36 10.38
N CYS A 114 -5.69 -10.29 11.01
CA CYS A 114 -6.31 -8.97 10.84
C CYS A 114 -6.22 -8.46 9.40
N PHE A 115 -5.05 -8.59 8.74
CA PHE A 115 -4.90 -8.20 7.34
C PHE A 115 -5.83 -8.99 6.41
N ARG A 116 -6.10 -10.27 6.71
CA ARG A 116 -7.06 -11.07 5.93
C ARG A 116 -8.48 -10.48 6.02
N LEU A 117 -8.91 -10.11 7.23
CA LEU A 117 -10.23 -9.51 7.47
C LEU A 117 -10.32 -8.12 6.83
N MET A 118 -9.31 -7.27 7.04
CA MET A 118 -9.22 -5.96 6.39
C MET A 118 -9.26 -6.08 4.87
N ASN A 119 -8.56 -7.06 4.29
CA ASN A 119 -8.59 -7.28 2.85
C ASN A 119 -9.98 -7.67 2.33
N ASN A 120 -10.69 -8.55 3.03
CA ASN A 120 -12.04 -8.94 2.63
C ASN A 120 -12.98 -7.73 2.71
N ASN A 121 -12.91 -6.94 3.78
CA ASN A 121 -13.72 -5.74 3.94
C ASN A 121 -13.39 -4.65 2.92
N TYR A 122 -12.11 -4.47 2.58
CA TYR A 122 -11.68 -3.52 1.55
C TYR A 122 -12.41 -3.78 0.22
N ILE A 123 -12.39 -5.04 -0.22
CA ILE A 123 -13.03 -5.48 -1.47
C ILE A 123 -14.55 -5.31 -1.36
N LYS A 124 -15.14 -5.80 -0.28
CA LYS A 124 -16.59 -5.76 -0.07
C LYS A 124 -17.13 -4.33 -0.04
N LEU A 125 -16.51 -3.44 0.73
CA LEU A 125 -16.94 -2.04 0.86
C LEU A 125 -16.79 -1.30 -0.47
N MET A 126 -15.71 -1.57 -1.21
CA MET A 126 -15.54 -1.05 -2.56
C MET A 126 -16.66 -1.53 -3.51
N GLU A 127 -16.98 -2.82 -3.51
CA GLU A 127 -18.06 -3.40 -4.34
C GLU A 127 -19.45 -2.84 -3.96
N GLN A 128 -19.64 -2.44 -2.70
CA GLN A 128 -20.86 -1.80 -2.20
C GLN A 128 -20.91 -0.28 -2.46
N GLY A 129 -19.85 0.31 -3.04
CA GLY A 129 -19.76 1.75 -3.27
C GLY A 129 -19.42 2.59 -2.03
N GLU A 130 -19.05 1.94 -0.92
CA GLU A 130 -18.61 2.58 0.33
C GLU A 130 -17.10 2.95 0.23
N PHE A 131 -16.79 3.80 -0.75
CA PHE A 131 -15.42 4.11 -1.16
C PHE A 131 -14.57 4.75 -0.06
N ASP A 132 -15.15 5.62 0.75
CA ASP A 132 -14.48 6.24 1.90
C ASP A 132 -14.13 5.22 3.00
N LEU A 133 -15.01 4.26 3.30
CA LEU A 133 -14.69 3.19 4.26
C LEU A 133 -13.62 2.24 3.70
N SER A 134 -13.67 1.89 2.42
CA SER A 134 -12.59 1.10 1.80
C SER A 134 -11.25 1.86 1.81
N SER A 135 -11.28 3.17 1.60
CA SER A 135 -10.11 4.04 1.70
C SER A 135 -9.58 4.14 3.13
N MET A 136 -10.46 4.16 4.13
CA MET A 136 -10.09 4.12 5.55
C MET A 136 -9.32 2.86 5.90
N ILE A 137 -9.66 1.70 5.33
CA ILE A 137 -8.89 0.46 5.50
C ILE A 137 -7.47 0.61 4.95
N ALA A 138 -7.29 1.18 3.76
CA ALA A 138 -5.96 1.45 3.21
C ALA A 138 -5.15 2.38 4.12
N GLY A 139 -5.79 3.40 4.70
CA GLY A 139 -5.17 4.28 5.68
C GLY A 139 -4.75 3.57 6.98
N GLU A 140 -5.58 2.67 7.52
CA GLU A 140 -5.21 1.90 8.70
C GLU A 140 -4.09 0.88 8.41
N VAL A 141 -4.05 0.29 7.20
CA VAL A 141 -2.92 -0.55 6.75
C VAL A 141 -1.64 0.26 6.63
N ALA A 142 -1.69 1.50 6.12
CA ALA A 142 -0.53 2.41 6.10
C ALA A 142 0.01 2.65 7.51
N LYS A 143 -0.88 2.98 8.47
CA LYS A 143 -0.51 3.21 9.87
C LYS A 143 0.06 1.96 10.55
N ILE A 144 -0.46 0.77 10.24
CA ILE A 144 0.15 -0.48 10.72
C ILE A 144 1.57 -0.61 10.16
N GLY A 145 1.78 -0.32 8.87
CA GLY A 145 3.12 -0.31 8.27
C GLY A 145 4.07 0.67 8.93
N GLN A 146 3.61 1.88 9.25
CA GLN A 146 4.40 2.87 9.98
C GLN A 146 4.85 2.33 11.35
N THR A 147 3.92 1.80 12.15
CA THR A 147 4.28 1.20 13.44
C THR A 147 5.20 -0.02 13.29
N ALA A 148 5.07 -0.80 12.21
CA ALA A 148 5.97 -1.93 11.95
C ALA A 148 7.41 -1.44 11.68
N ILE A 149 7.58 -0.34 10.95
CA ILE A 149 8.89 0.30 10.73
C ILE A 149 9.48 0.78 12.06
N GLU A 150 8.68 1.46 12.90
CA GLU A 150 9.10 1.93 14.23
C GLU A 150 9.48 0.78 15.18
N CYS A 151 8.81 -0.37 15.05
CA CYS A 151 9.09 -1.59 15.84
C CYS A 151 10.20 -2.47 15.25
N GLU A 152 10.81 -2.09 14.13
CA GLU A 152 11.80 -2.91 13.40
C GLU A 152 11.25 -4.30 12.95
N GLU A 153 9.94 -4.39 12.70
CA GLU A 153 9.24 -5.61 12.28
C GLU A 153 9.25 -5.78 10.75
N GLU A 154 10.42 -6.10 10.19
CA GLU A 154 10.64 -6.19 8.72
C GLU A 154 9.68 -7.15 8.00
N ASP A 155 9.39 -8.31 8.60
CA ASP A 155 8.45 -9.28 8.00
C ASP A 155 7.03 -8.67 7.88
N ILE A 156 6.62 -7.80 8.82
CA ILE A 156 5.33 -7.11 8.77
C ILE A 156 5.34 -5.99 7.73
N VAL A 157 6.46 -5.27 7.59
CA VAL A 157 6.64 -4.26 6.53
C VAL A 157 6.45 -4.89 5.15
N GLU A 158 7.07 -6.05 4.90
CA GLU A 158 6.90 -6.80 3.66
C GLU A 158 5.45 -7.25 3.44
N ILE A 159 4.76 -7.71 4.49
CA ILE A 159 3.34 -8.04 4.40
C ILE A 159 2.51 -6.82 4.03
N VAL A 160 2.77 -5.64 4.60
CA VAL A 160 2.06 -4.40 4.28
C VAL A 160 2.24 -4.02 2.81
N ILE A 161 3.46 -4.13 2.27
CA ILE A 161 3.73 -3.94 0.83
C ILE A 161 2.86 -4.91 0.01
N ILE A 162 2.81 -6.18 0.37
CA ILE A 162 1.96 -7.19 -0.31
C ILE A 162 0.46 -6.81 -0.23
N ARG A 163 0.00 -6.24 0.88
CA ARG A 163 -1.40 -5.78 1.03
C ARG A 163 -1.71 -4.62 0.10
N PHE A 164 -0.86 -3.61 0.01
CA PHE A 164 -1.03 -2.52 -0.95
C PHE A 164 -1.08 -3.02 -2.39
N ASN A 165 -0.19 -3.92 -2.79
CA ASN A 165 -0.23 -4.57 -4.11
C ASN A 165 -1.53 -5.34 -4.36
N THR A 166 -2.08 -5.97 -3.32
CA THR A 166 -3.38 -6.64 -3.41
C THR A 166 -4.51 -5.63 -3.60
N PHE A 167 -4.49 -4.51 -2.88
CA PHE A 167 -5.48 -3.43 -3.04
C PHE A 167 -5.42 -2.79 -4.42
N PHE A 168 -4.24 -2.58 -4.99
CA PHE A 168 -4.11 -2.03 -6.35
C PHE A 168 -4.75 -2.97 -7.37
N ARG A 169 -4.38 -4.25 -7.35
CA ARG A 169 -4.97 -5.26 -8.26
C ARG A 169 -6.49 -5.32 -8.15
N MET A 170 -7.03 -5.27 -6.94
CA MET A 170 -8.49 -5.31 -6.75
C MET A 170 -9.16 -4.01 -7.21
N SER A 171 -8.55 -2.86 -6.94
CA SER A 171 -9.08 -1.55 -7.34
C SER A 171 -9.09 -1.37 -8.84
N ILE A 172 -8.00 -1.77 -9.54
CA ILE A 172 -7.91 -1.75 -11.00
C ILE A 172 -8.99 -2.64 -11.62
N LYS A 173 -9.12 -3.88 -11.10
CA LYS A 173 -10.14 -4.82 -11.55
C LYS A 173 -11.56 -4.31 -11.32
N HIS A 174 -11.83 -3.69 -10.17
CA HIS A 174 -13.11 -3.06 -9.88
C HIS A 174 -13.40 -1.89 -10.83
N ALA A 175 -12.42 -1.01 -11.00
CA ALA A 175 -12.51 0.14 -11.89
C ALA A 175 -12.82 -0.27 -13.34
N LEU A 176 -12.21 -1.34 -13.84
CA LEU A 176 -12.48 -1.85 -15.19
C LEU A 176 -13.92 -2.36 -15.35
N ARG A 177 -14.43 -3.05 -14.34
CA ARG A 177 -15.76 -3.66 -14.39
C ARG A 177 -16.87 -2.64 -14.26
N ASN A 178 -16.65 -1.61 -13.45
CA ASN A 178 -17.69 -0.67 -13.02
C ASN A 178 -17.50 0.75 -13.56
N ASN A 179 -16.44 1.00 -14.35
CA ASN A 179 -16.02 2.33 -14.80
C ASN A 179 -15.85 3.32 -13.64
N GLU A 180 -15.23 2.84 -12.55
CA GLU A 180 -15.18 3.55 -11.27
C GLU A 180 -13.77 3.51 -10.65
N PRO A 181 -12.89 4.47 -11.02
CA PRO A 181 -11.49 4.46 -10.63
C PRO A 181 -11.17 5.21 -9.33
N ARG A 182 -12.14 5.84 -8.65
CA ARG A 182 -11.90 6.74 -7.50
C ARG A 182 -11.09 6.13 -6.36
N ASN A 183 -11.19 4.82 -6.13
CA ASN A 183 -10.43 4.15 -5.07
C ASN A 183 -8.92 4.08 -5.35
N ILE A 184 -8.49 4.12 -6.62
CA ILE A 184 -7.08 4.08 -6.99
C ILE A 184 -6.37 5.34 -6.48
N TYR A 185 -7.03 6.50 -6.57
CA TYR A 185 -6.52 7.78 -6.06
C TYR A 185 -6.18 7.70 -4.56
N ASN A 186 -7.17 7.35 -3.73
CA ASN A 186 -6.98 7.29 -2.28
C ASN A 186 -5.96 6.22 -1.90
N LEU A 187 -5.95 5.09 -2.61
CA LEU A 187 -4.98 4.04 -2.39
C LEU A 187 -3.54 4.51 -2.68
N SER A 188 -3.34 5.23 -3.78
CA SER A 188 -2.04 5.79 -4.16
C SER A 188 -1.53 6.76 -3.10
N PHE A 189 -2.41 7.62 -2.58
CA PHE A 189 -2.10 8.55 -1.50
C PHE A 189 -1.65 7.82 -0.22
N PHE A 190 -2.41 6.84 0.27
CA PHE A 190 -2.04 6.12 1.50
C PHE A 190 -0.79 5.27 1.33
N TYR A 191 -0.57 4.72 0.13
CA TYR A 191 0.68 4.01 -0.16
C TYR A 191 1.87 4.97 -0.18
N GLY A 192 1.73 6.15 -0.79
CA GLY A 192 2.72 7.23 -0.75
C GLY A 192 3.10 7.62 0.69
N GLN A 193 2.12 7.76 1.58
CA GLN A 193 2.39 8.04 3.01
C GLN A 193 3.15 6.93 3.72
N PHE A 194 2.87 5.66 3.41
CA PHE A 194 3.63 4.54 3.95
C PHE A 194 5.07 4.53 3.41
N ILE A 195 5.27 4.77 2.11
CA ILE A 195 6.60 4.83 1.50
C ILE A 195 7.40 6.02 2.02
N PHE A 196 6.75 7.14 2.29
CA PHE A 196 7.40 8.30 2.91
C PHE A 196 8.06 7.91 4.24
N HIS A 197 7.37 7.11 5.05
CA HIS A 197 7.92 6.62 6.31
C HIS A 197 9.06 5.61 6.11
N LEU A 198 9.03 4.80 5.04
CA LEU A 198 10.17 3.97 4.65
C LEU A 198 11.39 4.83 4.29
N VAL A 199 11.18 5.98 3.63
CA VAL A 199 12.23 6.96 3.32
C VAL A 199 12.80 7.57 4.60
N GLU A 200 11.96 8.05 5.52
CA GLU A 200 12.43 8.63 6.79
C GLU A 200 13.31 7.65 7.59
N HIS A 201 13.05 6.35 7.47
CA HIS A 201 13.78 5.28 8.16
C HIS A 201 14.86 4.58 7.32
N LYS A 202 15.22 5.12 6.14
CA LYS A 202 16.26 4.57 5.25
C LYS A 202 16.07 3.10 4.88
N LYS A 203 14.83 2.65 4.69
CA LYS A 203 14.49 1.30 4.22
C LYS A 203 14.64 1.20 2.70
N ILE A 204 15.88 1.30 2.22
CA ILE A 204 16.24 1.50 0.80
C ILE A 204 15.62 0.42 -0.11
N ASP A 205 15.78 -0.87 0.24
CA ASP A 205 15.31 -1.98 -0.59
C ASP A 205 13.78 -1.97 -0.73
N GLN A 206 13.08 -1.69 0.37
CA GLN A 206 11.63 -1.55 0.39
C GLN A 206 11.17 -0.35 -0.44
N VAL A 207 11.86 0.79 -0.36
CA VAL A 207 11.55 1.97 -1.19
C VAL A 207 11.72 1.66 -2.66
N LYS A 208 12.83 1.04 -3.08
CA LYS A 208 13.05 0.61 -4.48
C LYS A 208 11.94 -0.32 -4.95
N LYS A 209 11.57 -1.31 -4.14
CA LYS A 209 10.47 -2.24 -4.44
C LYS A 209 9.12 -1.51 -4.57
N CYS A 210 8.86 -0.52 -3.71
CA CYS A 210 7.63 0.26 -3.77
C CYS A 210 7.56 1.14 -5.02
N PHE A 211 8.65 1.79 -5.42
CA PHE A 211 8.74 2.56 -6.67
C PHE A 211 8.49 1.68 -7.89
N MET A 212 9.11 0.50 -7.94
CA MET A 212 8.85 -0.49 -8.99
C MET A 212 7.36 -0.83 -9.10
N TYR A 213 6.68 -1.04 -7.97
CA TYR A 213 5.23 -1.32 -7.98
C TYR A 213 4.39 -0.11 -8.40
N LEU A 214 4.73 1.10 -7.94
CA LEU A 214 4.05 2.32 -8.37
C LEU A 214 4.16 2.52 -9.89
N ARG A 215 5.37 2.34 -10.46
CA ARG A 215 5.58 2.34 -11.91
C ARG A 215 4.72 1.28 -12.60
N MET A 216 4.80 0.02 -12.14
CA MET A 216 4.03 -1.08 -12.74
C MET A 216 2.53 -0.81 -12.76
N TYR A 217 1.97 -0.28 -11.67
CA TYR A 217 0.54 0.05 -11.62
C TYR A 217 0.20 1.30 -12.43
N GLY A 218 1.05 2.32 -12.46
CA GLY A 218 0.88 3.47 -13.35
C GLY A 218 0.75 3.05 -14.80
N VAL A 219 1.68 2.20 -15.26
CA VAL A 219 1.69 1.62 -16.62
C VAL A 219 0.45 0.76 -16.86
N GLU A 220 0.10 -0.12 -15.93
CA GLU A 220 -1.06 -1.00 -16.05
C GLU A 220 -2.37 -0.20 -16.17
N ILE A 221 -2.53 0.85 -15.35
CA ILE A 221 -3.69 1.75 -15.38
C ILE A 221 -3.73 2.53 -16.70
N ALA A 222 -2.62 3.11 -17.14
CA ALA A 222 -2.54 3.84 -18.40
C ALA A 222 -2.97 2.96 -19.59
N ARG A 223 -2.49 1.71 -19.63
CA ARG A 223 -2.83 0.74 -20.68
C ARG A 223 -4.30 0.32 -20.65
N LEU A 224 -4.82 -0.05 -19.47
CA LEU A 224 -6.16 -0.65 -19.36
C LEU A 224 -7.30 0.36 -19.54
N PHE A 225 -7.03 1.64 -19.32
CA PHE A 225 -8.03 2.71 -19.39
C PHE A 225 -7.67 3.78 -20.43
N ALA A 226 -6.98 3.37 -21.48
CA ALA A 226 -6.67 4.24 -22.61
C ALA A 226 -7.97 4.88 -23.13
N GLY A 227 -8.03 6.21 -23.10
CA GLY A 227 -9.22 6.98 -23.51
C GLY A 227 -10.23 7.32 -22.41
N VAL A 228 -9.94 7.04 -21.12
CA VAL A 228 -10.78 7.48 -19.98
C VAL A 228 -10.06 8.62 -19.21
N PRO A 229 -10.43 9.90 -19.43
CA PRO A 229 -9.72 11.04 -18.84
C PRO A 229 -9.64 11.02 -17.30
N SER A 230 -10.70 10.54 -16.63
CA SER A 230 -10.73 10.44 -15.16
C SER A 230 -9.73 9.42 -14.61
N VAL A 231 -9.25 8.48 -15.42
CA VAL A 231 -8.28 7.48 -15.02
C VAL A 231 -6.84 7.98 -15.16
N TYR A 232 -6.55 8.81 -16.16
CA TYR A 232 -5.26 9.48 -16.29
C TYR A 232 -4.93 10.36 -15.08
N PHE A 233 -5.94 10.94 -14.44
CA PHE A 233 -5.77 11.61 -13.16
C PHE A 233 -5.14 10.69 -12.08
N ASN A 234 -5.49 9.40 -12.04
CA ASN A 234 -4.92 8.45 -11.08
C ASN A 234 -3.43 8.15 -11.36
N VAL A 235 -3.04 8.04 -12.63
CA VAL A 235 -1.62 7.87 -13.01
C VAL A 235 -0.83 9.12 -12.63
N ALA A 236 -1.38 10.31 -12.84
CA ALA A 236 -0.76 11.56 -12.39
C ALA A 236 -0.64 11.60 -10.85
N VAL A 237 -1.62 11.07 -10.12
CA VAL A 237 -1.53 11.00 -8.64
C VAL A 237 -0.40 10.08 -8.19
N ILE A 238 -0.23 8.92 -8.84
CA ILE A 238 0.92 8.03 -8.58
C ILE A 238 2.24 8.80 -8.83
N ALA A 239 2.38 9.46 -9.98
CA ALA A 239 3.55 10.26 -10.29
C ALA A 239 3.77 11.38 -9.26
N CYS A 240 2.70 12.01 -8.76
CA CYS A 240 2.77 13.07 -7.76
C CYS A 240 3.33 12.54 -6.43
N GLU A 241 2.89 11.36 -5.98
CA GLU A 241 3.45 10.72 -4.80
C GLU A 241 4.91 10.32 -5.02
N MET A 242 5.28 9.77 -6.19
CA MET A 242 6.68 9.47 -6.53
C MET A 242 7.56 10.71 -6.52
N LYS A 243 7.09 11.85 -7.07
CA LYS A 243 7.80 13.13 -7.04
C LYS A 243 8.07 13.59 -5.61
N LYS A 244 7.05 13.58 -4.74
CA LYS A 244 7.22 13.98 -3.33
C LYS A 244 8.28 13.13 -2.63
N LEU A 245 8.26 11.83 -2.89
CA LEU A 245 9.25 10.90 -2.35
C LEU A 245 10.66 11.19 -2.88
N LEU A 246 10.83 11.45 -4.18
CA LEU A 246 12.12 11.81 -4.77
C LEU A 246 12.70 13.11 -4.20
N GLU A 247 11.85 14.13 -4.02
CA GLU A 247 12.26 15.38 -3.36
C GLU A 247 12.71 15.13 -1.92
N GLN A 248 11.98 14.29 -1.17
CA GLN A 248 12.35 13.92 0.19
C GLN A 248 13.69 13.16 0.25
N ILE A 249 13.86 12.15 -0.61
CA ILE A 249 15.09 11.35 -0.69
C ILE A 249 16.31 12.22 -1.00
N TYR A 250 16.15 13.18 -1.92
CA TYR A 250 17.20 14.16 -2.21
C TYR A 250 17.52 15.04 -0.99
N ASN A 251 16.50 15.60 -0.34
CA ASN A 251 16.66 16.46 0.84
C ASN A 251 17.32 15.71 2.01
N ASP A 252 17.05 14.41 2.15
CA ASP A 252 17.65 13.52 3.14
C ASP A 252 19.06 13.03 2.75
N ARG A 253 19.56 13.47 1.59
CA ARG A 253 20.91 13.20 1.06
C ARG A 253 21.22 11.71 1.00
N TRP A 254 20.29 10.94 0.45
CA TRP A 254 20.56 9.56 0.09
C TRP A 254 21.64 9.50 -1.00
N ASP A 255 22.14 8.29 -1.26
CA ASP A 255 23.11 8.06 -2.33
C ASP A 255 22.53 8.49 -3.69
N MET A 256 23.31 9.20 -4.50
CA MET A 256 22.88 9.67 -5.81
C MET A 256 22.66 8.55 -6.81
N GLU A 257 23.29 7.39 -6.64
CA GLU A 257 22.98 6.19 -7.44
C GLU A 257 21.55 5.73 -7.14
N ILE A 258 21.15 5.72 -5.87
CA ILE A 258 19.77 5.39 -5.47
C ILE A 258 18.80 6.44 -6.02
N GLN A 259 19.12 7.73 -5.90
CA GLN A 259 18.30 8.80 -6.47
C GLN A 259 18.10 8.60 -7.98
N THR A 260 19.18 8.27 -8.70
CA THR A 260 19.16 8.02 -10.14
C THR A 260 18.28 6.85 -10.51
N GLU A 261 18.39 5.72 -9.81
CA GLU A 261 17.53 4.56 -10.02
C GLU A 261 16.05 4.92 -9.85
N LEU A 262 15.70 5.63 -8.77
CA LEU A 262 14.31 5.99 -8.48
C LEU A 262 13.75 7.07 -9.42
N VAL A 263 14.59 7.97 -9.93
CA VAL A 263 14.21 8.91 -11.00
C VAL A 263 13.86 8.14 -12.28
N ASN A 264 14.60 7.09 -12.64
CA ASN A 264 14.26 6.29 -13.82
C ASN A 264 12.90 5.59 -13.69
N GLU A 265 12.47 5.24 -12.47
CA GLU A 265 11.16 4.62 -12.23
C GLU A 265 9.99 5.61 -12.50
N ILE A 266 10.10 6.89 -12.10
CA ILE A 266 9.03 7.86 -12.37
C ILE A 266 8.96 8.25 -13.86
N LEU A 267 10.08 8.21 -14.58
CA LEU A 267 10.10 8.49 -16.03
C LEU A 267 9.33 7.44 -16.84
N GLN A 268 9.18 6.23 -16.30
CA GLN A 268 8.48 5.13 -16.97
C GLN A 268 7.03 4.92 -16.50
N VAL A 269 6.52 5.76 -15.58
CA VAL A 269 5.25 5.51 -14.88
C VAL A 269 4.02 5.52 -15.80
N ASP A 270 4.09 6.21 -16.94
CA ASP A 270 3.02 6.35 -17.93
C ASP A 270 3.41 5.80 -19.32
N ASN A 271 4.53 5.09 -19.43
CA ASN A 271 5.04 4.50 -20.67
C ASN A 271 4.74 2.98 -20.76
N PRO A 272 3.56 2.54 -21.25
CA PRO A 272 3.31 1.14 -21.52
C PRO A 272 4.14 0.65 -22.72
N PRO A 273 4.66 -0.58 -22.66
CA PRO A 273 5.64 -1.12 -23.61
C PRO A 273 5.11 -1.36 -25.05
N ASP A 274 3.80 -1.27 -25.27
CA ASP A 274 3.14 -1.65 -26.53
C ASP A 274 2.37 -0.49 -27.22
N PHE A 275 2.70 0.78 -26.95
CA PHE A 275 2.03 1.90 -27.64
C PHE A 275 2.37 1.89 -29.14
N ASN A 276 1.37 1.67 -29.99
CA ASN A 276 1.52 1.78 -31.44
C ASN A 276 1.06 3.17 -31.93
N LYS A 277 1.63 3.63 -33.05
CA LYS A 277 1.27 4.91 -33.70
C LYS A 277 -0.23 5.05 -34.03
N GLU A 278 -0.94 3.93 -34.23
CA GLU A 278 -2.38 3.92 -34.48
C GLU A 278 -3.22 4.31 -33.24
N ASP A 279 -2.70 4.11 -32.02
CA ASP A 279 -3.36 4.50 -30.77
C ASP A 279 -3.28 6.02 -30.54
N LEU A 280 -2.21 6.66 -31.01
CA LEU A 280 -2.02 8.11 -30.99
C LEU A 280 -3.01 8.83 -31.93
N ASP A 281 -3.31 8.23 -33.08
CA ASP A 281 -4.31 8.73 -34.04
C ASP A 281 -5.75 8.59 -33.54
N GLN A 282 -6.01 7.71 -32.57
CA GLN A 282 -7.33 7.56 -31.93
C GLN A 282 -7.57 8.55 -30.77
N GLY A 283 -6.66 9.50 -30.54
CA GLY A 283 -6.81 10.52 -29.51
C GLY A 283 -6.51 10.03 -28.10
N ILE A 284 -5.73 8.94 -27.96
CA ILE A 284 -5.21 8.50 -26.67
C ILE A 284 -4.19 9.54 -26.21
N MET A 285 -4.63 10.42 -25.31
CA MET A 285 -3.80 11.49 -24.75
C MET A 285 -2.62 10.89 -23.98
N ILE A 286 -1.41 11.32 -24.32
CA ILE A 286 -0.30 11.33 -23.36
C ILE A 286 -0.74 12.08 -22.12
N ASN A 287 -0.37 11.57 -20.95
CA ASN A 287 -0.85 12.11 -19.70
C ASN A 287 -0.13 13.41 -19.37
N ASN A 288 -0.72 14.53 -19.81
CA ASN A 288 -0.25 15.88 -19.48
C ASN A 288 0.07 16.02 -17.99
N GLY A 289 -0.76 15.43 -17.12
CA GLY A 289 -0.55 15.49 -15.68
C GLY A 289 0.79 14.90 -15.25
N VAL A 290 1.19 13.76 -15.80
CA VAL A 290 2.48 13.12 -15.48
C VAL A 290 3.64 13.94 -16.01
N ARG A 291 3.57 14.44 -17.25
CA ARG A 291 4.60 15.33 -17.81
C ARG A 291 4.74 16.63 -17.00
N TRP A 292 3.64 17.25 -16.58
CA TRP A 292 3.67 18.42 -15.68
C TRP A 292 4.35 18.11 -14.34
N ILE A 293 4.14 16.91 -13.80
CA ILE A 293 4.79 16.47 -12.56
C ILE A 293 6.29 16.26 -12.78
N GLN A 294 6.68 15.62 -13.87
CA GLN A 294 8.08 15.43 -14.23
C GLN A 294 8.78 16.77 -14.48
N PHE A 295 8.13 17.73 -15.15
CA PHE A 295 8.62 19.12 -15.24
C PHE A 295 8.78 19.76 -13.85
N GLY A 296 7.79 19.59 -12.97
CA GLY A 296 7.89 20.07 -11.59
C GLY A 296 9.09 19.47 -10.84
N LEU A 297 9.40 18.19 -11.08
CA LEU A 297 10.58 17.53 -10.52
C LEU A 297 11.89 18.04 -11.15
N ALA A 298 11.92 18.28 -12.46
CA ALA A 298 13.07 18.88 -13.13
C ALA A 298 13.35 20.30 -12.61
N LEU A 299 12.30 21.11 -12.40
CA LEU A 299 12.43 22.44 -11.82
C LEU A 299 12.96 22.40 -10.37
N PHE A 300 12.56 21.39 -9.59
CA PHE A 300 13.14 21.14 -8.28
C PHE A 300 14.66 20.91 -8.40
N TYR A 301 15.10 19.95 -9.22
CA TYR A 301 16.53 19.67 -9.38
C TYR A 301 17.33 20.84 -9.97
N HIS A 302 16.74 21.61 -10.88
CA HIS A 302 17.37 22.81 -11.42
C HIS A 302 17.61 23.85 -10.32
N ARG A 303 16.66 24.04 -9.41
CA ARG A 303 16.82 24.92 -8.24
C ARG A 303 17.97 24.43 -7.34
N GLU A 304 18.10 23.12 -7.16
CA GLU A 304 19.19 22.49 -6.40
C GLU A 304 20.51 22.38 -7.19
N LYS A 305 20.53 22.81 -8.47
CA LYS A 305 21.68 22.77 -9.41
C LYS A 305 22.15 21.36 -9.79
N GLU A 306 21.26 20.37 -9.70
CA GLU A 306 21.51 19.00 -10.15
C GLU A 306 21.20 18.84 -11.64
N GLU A 307 22.05 19.43 -12.47
CA GLU A 307 21.83 19.53 -13.92
C GLU A 307 21.75 18.16 -14.62
N GLU A 308 22.38 17.11 -14.07
CA GLU A 308 22.26 15.75 -14.63
C GLU A 308 20.81 15.26 -14.63
N PHE A 309 20.08 15.45 -13.52
CA PHE A 309 18.68 15.04 -13.44
C PHE A 309 17.77 15.92 -14.29
N VAL A 310 18.07 17.23 -14.38
CA VAL A 310 17.35 18.14 -15.28
C VAL A 310 17.47 17.66 -16.73
N GLN A 311 18.68 17.39 -17.18
CA GLN A 311 18.94 16.92 -18.55
C GLN A 311 18.30 15.57 -18.83
N ARG A 312 18.35 14.64 -17.86
CA ARG A 312 17.73 13.32 -17.98
C ARG A 312 16.22 13.42 -18.16
N ILE A 313 15.54 14.18 -17.31
CA ILE A 313 14.09 14.38 -17.40
C ILE A 313 13.72 15.13 -18.69
N ALA A 314 14.47 16.19 -19.03
CA ALA A 314 14.22 16.94 -20.26
C ALA A 314 14.39 16.06 -21.51
N LYS A 315 15.40 15.18 -21.53
CA LYS A 315 15.60 14.25 -22.63
C LYS A 315 14.44 13.27 -22.76
N ASP A 316 14.00 12.64 -21.66
CA ASP A 316 12.84 11.73 -21.66
C ASP A 316 11.59 12.41 -22.25
N ILE A 317 11.34 13.66 -21.87
CA ILE A 317 10.22 14.44 -22.40
C ILE A 317 10.43 14.84 -23.87
N LEU A 318 11.66 15.11 -24.31
CA LEU A 318 11.95 15.44 -25.71
C LEU A 318 11.93 14.21 -26.62
N ASP A 319 12.17 13.01 -26.11
CA ASP A 319 12.02 11.78 -26.88
C ASP A 319 10.54 11.63 -27.34
N ASP A 320 9.56 12.09 -26.55
CA ASP A 320 8.15 12.17 -26.99
C ASP A 320 7.96 13.10 -28.20
N LEU A 321 8.70 14.22 -28.28
CA LEU A 321 8.60 15.14 -29.41
C LEU A 321 8.99 14.46 -30.72
N ASP A 322 10.05 13.64 -30.69
CA ASP A 322 10.52 12.89 -31.85
C ASP A 322 9.51 11.82 -32.27
N ASP A 323 8.83 11.17 -31.32
CA ASP A 323 7.85 10.12 -31.60
C ASP A 323 6.49 10.65 -32.09
N LEU A 324 6.06 11.83 -31.61
CA LEU A 324 4.73 12.40 -31.87
C LEU A 324 4.70 13.46 -32.97
N GLY A 325 5.83 14.13 -33.20
CA GLY A 325 5.93 15.34 -33.99
C GLY A 325 5.47 16.61 -33.25
N GLU A 326 6.00 17.75 -33.69
CA GLU A 326 5.91 19.06 -33.03
C GLU A 326 4.49 19.54 -32.71
N SER A 327 3.57 19.45 -33.67
CA SER A 327 2.19 19.92 -33.48
C SER A 327 1.41 19.11 -32.44
N THR A 328 1.58 17.78 -32.46
CA THR A 328 0.94 16.86 -31.51
C THR A 328 1.52 17.04 -30.12
N PHE A 329 2.85 17.16 -30.02
CA PHE A 329 3.57 17.38 -28.77
C PHE A 329 3.12 18.67 -28.04
N TYR A 330 3.10 19.82 -28.73
CA TYR A 330 2.66 21.08 -28.11
C TYR A 330 1.19 21.08 -27.72
N ARG A 331 0.31 20.46 -28.53
CA ARG A 331 -1.11 20.31 -28.20
C ARG A 331 -1.30 19.49 -26.94
N ILE A 332 -0.56 18.40 -26.81
CA ILE A 332 -0.56 17.53 -25.63
C ILE A 332 -0.11 18.35 -24.43
N LEU A 333 1.04 19.02 -24.46
CA LEU A 333 1.47 19.86 -23.33
C LEU A 333 0.56 21.06 -23.00
N GLY A 334 -0.51 21.30 -23.77
CA GLY A 334 -1.40 22.44 -23.58
C GLY A 334 -0.72 23.77 -23.88
N MET A 335 0.30 23.74 -24.76
CA MET A 335 1.16 24.86 -25.11
C MET A 335 0.80 25.49 -26.47
N THR A 336 -0.33 25.13 -27.08
CA THR A 336 -0.85 25.77 -28.29
C THR A 336 -1.77 26.95 -27.95
N GLU A 337 -1.63 28.05 -28.71
CA GLU A 337 -2.47 29.27 -28.65
C GLU A 337 -3.99 29.02 -28.68
#